data_AF-A0A553NE64-F1
#
_entry.id   AF-A0A553NE64-F1
#
_cell.length_a   1.000
_cell.length_b   1.000
_cell.length_c   1.000
_cell.angle_alpha   90.00
_cell.angle_beta   90.00
_cell.angle_gamma   90.00
#
_symmetry.space_group_name_H-M   'P 1'
#
loop_
_entity.id
_entity.type
_entity.pdbx_description
1 polymer ?
#
loop_
_entity_poly.entity_id
_entity_poly.type
_entity_poly.pdbx_seq_one_letter_code
_entity_poly.pdbx_strand_id
1 'polypeptide(L)'
;MPYHCFRCRCDREFVSCLRSVKTRLSNALGRVFFNIAGMTCYKYEHPVKRCAEYVDPPKNNLPPWILSATKIRQHPKQPRCKEYELDTSKPKAWQFFDTFFEETNHRSTERRRRRPDSPFEMFQHLFLNLFYRIVDPI
;
A
#
# COMPACT_ATOMS: atom_id res chain seq x y z
N MET A 1 10.96 -7.27 13.20
CA MET A 1 9.63 -7.90 13.42
C MET A 1 8.92 -7.97 12.07
N PRO A 2 9.07 -9.02 11.24
CA PRO A 2 8.43 -8.99 9.93
C PRO A 2 6.99 -9.49 10.10
N TYR A 3 6.06 -8.56 9.95
CA TYR A 3 4.63 -8.82 9.87
C TYR A 3 4.37 -9.87 8.78
N HIS A 4 3.56 -10.87 9.15
CA HIS A 4 3.29 -12.12 8.45
C HIS A 4 3.37 -12.02 6.92
N CYS A 5 4.30 -12.76 6.29
CA CYS A 5 4.35 -12.89 4.83
C CYS A 5 3.14 -13.73 4.38
N PHE A 6 2.30 -13.18 3.49
CA PHE A 6 1.13 -13.88 2.95
C PHE A 6 1.39 -14.40 1.53
N ARG A 7 0.61 -15.39 1.09
CA ARG A 7 0.62 -15.86 -0.30
C ARG A 7 0.13 -14.74 -1.20
N CYS A 8 0.74 -14.58 -2.38
CA CYS A 8 0.34 -13.53 -3.34
C CYS A 8 -1.14 -13.57 -3.74
N ARG A 9 -1.79 -14.74 -3.66
CA ARG A 9 -3.23 -14.86 -3.89
C ARG A 9 -4.06 -14.07 -2.86
N CYS A 10 -3.73 -14.20 -1.57
CA CYS A 10 -4.46 -13.52 -0.50
C CYS A 10 -4.30 -12.01 -0.61
N ASP A 11 -3.08 -11.54 -0.90
CA ASP A 11 -2.81 -10.11 -1.07
C ASP A 11 -3.59 -9.53 -2.26
N ARG A 12 -3.67 -10.26 -3.38
CA ARG A 12 -4.50 -9.86 -4.53
C ARG A 12 -5.98 -9.78 -4.20
N GLU A 13 -6.50 -10.77 -3.47
CA GLU A 13 -7.90 -10.78 -3.01
C GLU A 13 -8.16 -9.60 -2.06
N PHE A 14 -7.21 -9.30 -1.16
CA PHE A 14 -7.32 -8.17 -0.25
C PHE A 14 -7.27 -6.82 -0.99
N VAL A 15 -6.34 -6.63 -1.92
CA VAL A 15 -6.30 -5.44 -2.79
C VAL A 15 -7.60 -5.28 -3.57
N SER A 16 -8.14 -6.36 -4.11
CA SER A 16 -9.41 -6.34 -4.84
C SER A 16 -10.58 -5.93 -3.94
N CYS A 17 -10.65 -6.49 -2.73
CA CYS A 17 -11.63 -6.11 -1.71
C CYS A 17 -11.53 -4.61 -1.39
N LEU A 18 -10.32 -4.12 -1.09
CA LEU A 18 -10.09 -2.71 -0.77
C LEU A 18 -10.53 -1.78 -1.92
N ARG A 19 -10.20 -2.13 -3.17
CA ARG A 19 -10.62 -1.37 -4.35
C ARG A 19 -12.14 -1.40 -4.59
N SER A 20 -12.81 -2.50 -4.24
CA SER A 20 -14.25 -2.64 -4.44
C SER A 20 -15.10 -1.72 -3.55
N VAL A 21 -14.63 -1.45 -2.32
CA VAL A 21 -15.35 -0.67 -1.30
C VAL A 21 -15.31 0.84 -1.61
N LYS A 22 -14.27 1.34 -2.30
CA LYS A 22 -14.12 2.73 -2.76
C LYS A 22 -14.34 3.79 -1.66
N THR A 23 -13.87 3.54 -0.44
CA THR A 23 -13.90 4.51 0.67
C THR A 23 -12.52 5.08 0.96
N ARG A 24 -12.49 6.28 1.58
CA ARG A 24 -11.24 6.88 2.08
C ARG A 24 -10.47 5.94 3.02
N LEU A 25 -11.18 5.24 3.92
CA LEU A 25 -10.56 4.26 4.83
C LEU A 25 -9.90 3.13 4.07
N SER A 26 -10.59 2.59 3.06
CA SER A 26 -10.07 1.50 2.25
C SER A 26 -8.81 1.91 1.48
N ASN A 27 -8.81 3.11 0.88
CA ASN A 27 -7.64 3.67 0.22
C ASN A 27 -6.48 3.90 1.20
N ALA A 28 -6.76 4.41 2.41
CA ALA A 28 -5.74 4.61 3.46
C ALA A 28 -5.13 3.27 3.92
N LEU A 29 -5.96 2.25 4.17
CA LEU A 29 -5.47 0.91 4.51
C LEU A 29 -4.60 0.34 3.39
N GLY A 30 -5.05 0.41 2.14
CA GLY A 30 -4.29 -0.07 0.99
C GLY A 30 -2.91 0.56 0.90
N ARG A 31 -2.81 1.89 1.07
CA ARG A 31 -1.52 2.58 1.11
C ARG A 31 -0.62 2.13 2.25
N VAL A 32 -1.16 2.04 3.46
CA VAL A 32 -0.37 1.71 4.65
C VAL A 32 0.24 0.32 4.52
N PHE A 33 -0.57 -0.68 4.16
CA PHE A 33 -0.12 -2.06 4.02
C PHE A 33 0.83 -2.24 2.83
N PHE A 34 0.44 -1.76 1.65
CA PHE A 34 1.12 -2.15 0.42
C PHE A 34 2.12 -1.13 -0.09
N ASN A 35 2.08 0.14 0.33
CA ASN A 35 2.98 1.18 -0.18
C ASN A 35 3.93 1.70 0.91
N ILE A 36 3.45 1.91 2.13
CA ILE A 36 4.26 2.41 3.26
C ILE A 36 5.01 1.28 3.94
N ALA A 37 4.30 0.25 4.39
CA ALA A 37 4.93 -0.93 4.99
C ALA A 37 5.70 -1.76 3.94
N GLY A 38 5.37 -1.60 2.65
CA GLY A 38 6.13 -2.20 1.55
C GLY A 38 6.18 -3.71 1.60
N MET A 39 5.06 -4.36 1.95
CA MET A 39 5.00 -5.81 2.10
C MET A 39 5.35 -6.53 0.79
N THR A 40 5.98 -7.69 0.90
CA THR A 40 6.18 -8.63 -0.21
C THR A 40 5.32 -9.86 0.00
N CYS A 41 4.93 -10.50 -1.10
CA CYS A 41 4.15 -11.73 -1.08
C CYS A 41 4.97 -12.88 -1.67
N TYR A 42 4.60 -14.13 -1.40
CA TYR A 42 5.27 -15.28 -2.02
C TYR A 42 4.31 -16.13 -2.86
N LYS A 43 4.83 -16.73 -3.94
CA LYS A 43 4.12 -17.71 -4.77
C LYS A 43 5.10 -18.71 -5.41
N TYR A 44 4.57 -19.86 -5.83
CA TYR A 44 5.33 -20.91 -6.52
C TYR A 44 5.33 -20.63 -8.02
N GLU A 45 6.47 -20.18 -8.55
CA GLU A 45 6.56 -19.66 -9.92
C GLU A 45 7.93 -19.91 -10.55
N HIS A 46 8.01 -19.84 -11.88
CA HIS A 46 9.28 -19.85 -12.61
C HIS A 46 10.24 -18.74 -12.10
N PRO A 47 11.57 -18.96 -12.14
CA PRO A 47 12.54 -17.98 -11.69
C PRO A 47 12.38 -16.64 -12.38
N VAL A 48 12.45 -15.55 -11.61
CA VAL A 48 12.41 -14.19 -12.18
C VAL A 48 13.65 -13.97 -13.05
N LYS A 49 13.45 -13.61 -14.32
CA LYS A 49 14.52 -13.23 -15.25
C LYS A 49 14.85 -11.75 -15.13
N ARG A 50 13.81 -10.91 -15.15
CA ARG A 50 13.91 -9.45 -14.95
C ARG A 50 12.54 -8.85 -14.63
N CYS A 51 12.53 -7.58 -14.25
CA CYS A 51 11.30 -6.82 -14.19
C CYS A 51 10.85 -6.40 -15.60
N ALA A 52 9.57 -6.60 -15.91
CA ALA A 52 8.95 -6.18 -17.16
C ALA A 52 8.33 -4.77 -17.04
N GLU A 53 7.71 -4.46 -15.90
CA GLU A 53 7.11 -3.14 -15.63
C GLU A 53 7.47 -2.67 -14.22
N TYR A 54 7.96 -1.43 -14.13
CA TYR A 54 8.31 -0.78 -12.86
C TYR A 54 7.22 0.19 -12.40
N VAL A 55 7.04 0.31 -11.09
CA VAL A 55 6.21 1.34 -10.45
C VAL A 55 7.10 2.26 -9.64
N ASP A 56 7.02 3.55 -9.96
CA ASP A 56 7.67 4.59 -9.20
C ASP A 56 7.05 4.70 -7.80
N PRO A 57 7.86 4.85 -6.75
CA PRO A 57 7.33 5.12 -5.43
C PRO A 57 6.59 6.45 -5.42
N PRO A 58 5.51 6.57 -4.63
CA PRO A 58 4.78 7.82 -4.54
C PRO A 58 5.75 8.94 -4.14
N LYS A 59 5.78 10.01 -4.94
CA LYS A 59 6.56 11.21 -4.62
C LYS A 59 6.00 11.76 -3.30
N ASN A 60 6.84 11.84 -2.28
CA ASN A 60 6.45 12.44 -1.02
C ASN A 60 6.60 13.96 -1.12
N ASN A 61 5.49 14.68 -0.99
CA ASN A 61 5.50 16.14 -0.85
C ASN A 61 5.84 16.57 0.59
N LEU A 62 6.48 15.68 1.36
CA LEU A 62 6.84 15.96 2.74
C LEU A 62 7.84 17.13 2.76
N PRO A 63 7.64 18.13 3.63
CA PRO A 63 8.59 19.21 3.79
C PRO A 63 10.01 18.68 4.04
N PRO A 64 11.06 19.34 3.51
CA PRO A 64 12.45 18.93 3.68
C PRO A 64 12.84 18.61 5.13
N TRP A 65 12.29 19.36 6.09
CA TRP A 65 12.55 19.15 7.51
C TRP A 65 12.03 17.80 8.05
N ILE A 66 10.87 17.32 7.57
CA ILE A 66 10.34 16.00 7.94
C ILE A 66 11.18 14.89 7.31
N LEU A 67 11.61 15.06 6.06
CA LEU A 67 12.50 14.11 5.38
C LEU A 67 13.83 13.93 6.13
N SER A 68 14.39 15.04 6.62
CA SER A 68 15.60 15.04 7.46
C SER A 68 15.37 14.33 8.81
N ALA A 69 14.22 14.55 9.45
CA ALA A 69 13.89 13.94 10.75
C ALA A 69 13.57 12.44 10.65
N THR A 70 12.99 12.00 9.53
CA THR A 70 12.52 10.62 9.32
C THR A 70 13.56 9.70 8.68
N LYS A 71 14.71 10.22 8.22
CA LYS A 71 15.75 9.48 7.46
C LYS A 71 15.19 8.76 6.22
N ILE A 72 14.09 9.26 5.67
CA ILE A 72 13.56 8.75 4.40
C ILE A 72 14.49 9.25 3.29
N ARG A 73 15.19 8.35 2.60
CA ARG A 73 16.00 8.73 1.42
C ARG A 73 15.05 9.33 0.37
N GLN A 74 15.27 10.57 -0.04
CA GLN A 74 14.52 11.27 -1.10
C GLN A 74 14.52 10.53 -2.44
N HIS A 75 15.51 9.66 -2.66
CA HIS A 75 15.56 8.73 -3.77
C HIS A 75 15.25 7.31 -3.26
N PRO A 76 14.11 6.72 -3.64
CA PRO A 76 13.88 5.32 -3.37
C PRO A 76 14.94 4.52 -4.12
N LYS A 77 15.61 3.62 -3.39
CA LYS A 77 16.85 3.01 -3.89
C LYS A 77 16.66 2.14 -5.12
N GLN A 78 15.45 1.66 -5.43
CA GLN A 78 15.04 1.06 -6.72
C GLN A 78 13.51 1.18 -6.88
N PRO A 79 12.97 1.34 -8.10
CA PRO A 79 11.54 1.23 -8.35
C PRO A 79 11.05 -0.20 -8.08
N ARG A 80 9.81 -0.35 -7.61
CA ARG A 80 9.22 -1.68 -7.35
C ARG A 80 8.78 -2.34 -8.64
N CYS A 81 8.82 -3.66 -8.69
CA CYS A 81 8.44 -4.37 -9.88
C CYS A 81 6.95 -4.76 -9.86
N LYS A 82 6.20 -4.27 -10.84
CA LYS A 82 4.76 -4.52 -10.97
C LYS A 82 4.49 -5.83 -11.71
N GLU A 83 5.26 -6.07 -12.76
CA GLU A 83 5.16 -7.26 -13.59
C GLU A 83 6.56 -7.82 -13.87
N TYR A 84 6.69 -9.15 -13.78
CA TYR A 84 7.97 -9.85 -13.88
C TYR A 84 8.01 -10.70 -15.15
N GLU A 85 9.12 -10.63 -15.89
CA GLU A 85 9.45 -11.60 -16.93
C GLU A 85 10.05 -12.85 -16.27
N LEU A 86 9.48 -14.02 -16.54
CA LEU A 86 9.84 -15.28 -15.90
C LEU A 86 10.61 -16.18 -16.86
N ASP A 87 11.59 -16.92 -16.34
CA ASP A 87 12.35 -17.92 -17.09
C ASP A 87 11.60 -19.26 -17.10
N THR A 88 10.74 -19.45 -18.10
CA THR A 88 9.93 -20.67 -18.24
C THR A 88 10.74 -21.92 -18.58
N SER A 89 12.04 -21.78 -18.90
CA SER A 89 12.93 -22.92 -19.15
C SER A 89 13.35 -23.66 -17.87
N LYS A 90 13.26 -22.97 -16.72
CA LYS A 90 13.66 -23.50 -15.41
C LYS A 90 12.45 -23.98 -14.61
N PRO A 91 12.60 -24.98 -13.73
CA PRO A 91 11.51 -25.43 -12.87
C PRO A 91 11.06 -24.33 -11.91
N LYS A 92 9.79 -24.40 -11.48
CA LYS A 92 9.21 -23.44 -10.55
C LYS A 92 9.83 -23.57 -9.15
N ALA A 93 9.96 -22.43 -8.48
CA ALA A 93 10.43 -22.33 -7.11
C ALA A 93 9.59 -21.31 -6.32
N TRP A 94 9.57 -21.45 -4.99
CA TRP A 94 8.97 -20.45 -4.12
C TRP A 94 9.83 -19.19 -4.12
N GLN A 95 9.23 -18.07 -4.48
CA GLN A 95 9.91 -16.78 -4.59
C GLN A 95 9.01 -15.67 -4.05
N PHE A 96 9.64 -14.55 -3.69
CA PHE A 96 8.96 -13.34 -3.24
C PHE A 96 8.74 -12.37 -4.41
N PHE A 97 7.64 -11.66 -4.36
CA PHE A 97 7.20 -10.68 -5.35
C PHE A 97 6.76 -9.40 -4.64
N ASP A 98 7.00 -8.28 -5.29
CA ASP A 98 6.55 -6.98 -4.79
C ASP A 98 5.03 -6.90 -4.85
N THR A 99 4.45 -6.22 -3.86
CA THR A 99 3.03 -5.88 -3.84
C THR A 99 2.86 -4.37 -3.88
N PHE A 100 1.74 -3.91 -4.43
CA PHE A 100 1.44 -2.48 -4.53
C PHE A 100 -0.07 -2.26 -4.49
N PHE A 101 -0.47 -1.10 -3.99
CA PHE A 101 -1.86 -0.65 -4.00
C PHE A 101 -1.97 0.64 -4.79
N GLU A 102 -2.95 0.66 -5.70
CA GLU A 102 -3.33 1.84 -6.48
C GLU A 102 -4.69 2.31 -5.98
N GLU A 103 -4.77 3.59 -5.65
CA GLU A 103 -5.98 4.20 -5.10
C GLU A 103 -7.11 4.27 -6.14
N THR A 104 -8.34 4.20 -5.66
CA THR A 104 -9.53 4.36 -6.49
C THR A 104 -10.05 5.79 -6.44
N ASN A 105 -10.51 6.32 -7.58
CA ASN A 105 -11.17 7.62 -7.65
C ASN A 105 -12.45 7.61 -6.81
N HIS A 106 -12.42 8.31 -5.68
CA HIS A 106 -13.54 8.41 -4.77
C HIS A 106 -14.56 9.42 -5.30
N ARG A 107 -15.67 8.96 -5.87
CA ARG A 107 -16.91 9.76 -5.87
C ARG A 107 -17.45 9.68 -4.45
N SER A 108 -17.51 10.81 -3.75
CA SER A 108 -17.99 10.89 -2.37
C SER A 108 -19.46 10.52 -2.26
N THR A 109 -19.75 9.22 -2.25
CA THR A 109 -20.95 8.65 -1.64
C THR A 109 -20.64 8.29 -0.19
N GLU A 110 -20.09 9.24 0.56
CA GLU A 110 -20.09 9.15 2.01
C GLU A 110 -21.54 9.41 2.44
N ARG A 111 -22.37 8.35 2.45
CA ARG A 111 -23.71 8.39 3.05
C ARG A 111 -23.54 8.94 4.48
N ARG A 112 -24.08 10.16 4.70
CA ARG A 112 -24.26 10.87 5.99
C ARG A 112 -23.66 10.14 7.20
N ARG A 113 -22.47 10.56 7.65
CA ARG A 113 -22.04 10.27 9.04
C ARG A 113 -23.10 10.82 9.99
N ARG A 114 -23.66 9.96 10.85
CA ARG A 114 -24.35 10.41 12.06
C ARG A 114 -23.32 11.16 12.92
N ARG A 115 -23.79 12.19 13.64
CA ARG A 115 -22.98 12.91 14.63
C ARG A 115 -22.42 11.91 15.65
N PRO A 116 -21.15 12.01 16.06
CA PRO A 116 -20.60 11.15 17.10
C PRO A 116 -21.27 11.45 18.45
N ASP A 117 -21.80 10.43 19.10
CA ASP A 117 -22.58 10.54 20.34
C ASP A 117 -21.71 10.50 21.62
N SER A 118 -20.38 10.35 21.51
CA SER A 118 -19.49 10.26 22.68
C SER A 118 -18.10 10.91 22.52
N PRO A 119 -17.45 11.31 23.64
CA PRO A 119 -16.09 11.86 23.64
C PRO A 119 -15.01 10.87 23.17
N PHE A 120 -15.21 9.56 23.37
CA PHE A 120 -14.30 8.52 22.89
C PHE A 120 -14.32 8.41 21.36
N GLU A 121 -15.52 8.44 20.76
CA GLU A 121 -15.71 8.49 19.31
C GLU A 121 -15.10 9.76 18.71
N MET A 122 -15.17 10.89 19.43
CA MET A 122 -14.54 12.14 19.02
C MET A 122 -13.01 12.05 19.02
N PHE A 123 -12.40 11.45 20.04
CA PHE A 123 -10.94 11.23 20.10
C PHE A 123 -10.47 10.27 19.01
N GLN A 124 -11.21 9.18 18.78
CA GLN A 124 -10.95 8.22 17.72
C GLN A 124 -11.07 8.89 16.34
N HIS A 125 -12.05 9.79 16.15
CA HIS A 125 -12.20 10.58 14.93
C HIS A 125 -11.09 11.64 14.75
N LEU A 126 -10.56 12.21 15.83
CA LEU A 126 -9.41 13.13 15.83
C LEU A 126 -8.11 12.39 15.48
N PHE A 127 -7.88 11.23 16.09
CA PHE A 127 -6.72 10.39 15.81
C PHE A 127 -6.79 9.83 14.39
N LEU A 128 -7.96 9.35 13.95
CA LEU A 128 -8.20 8.97 12.57
C LEU A 128 -7.99 10.16 11.64
N ASN A 129 -8.51 11.35 11.93
CA ASN A 129 -8.27 12.54 11.09
C ASN A 129 -6.79 12.92 11.02
N LEU A 130 -6.05 12.81 12.12
CA LEU A 130 -4.60 13.07 12.15
C LEU A 130 -3.83 12.01 11.35
N PHE A 131 -4.18 10.73 11.54
CA PHE A 131 -3.66 9.61 10.76
C PHE A 131 -3.99 9.74 9.28
N TYR A 132 -5.23 10.12 8.94
CA TYR A 132 -5.65 10.45 7.58
C TYR A 132 -4.86 11.64 7.04
N ARG A 133 -4.56 12.69 7.81
CA ARG A 133 -3.71 13.79 7.33
C ARG A 133 -2.25 13.40 7.10
N ILE A 134 -1.77 12.37 7.77
CA ILE A 134 -0.42 11.81 7.56
C ILE A 134 -0.40 10.86 6.35
N VAL A 135 -1.49 10.13 6.11
CA VAL A 135 -1.60 9.11 5.04
C VAL A 135 -2.20 9.69 3.73
N ASP A 136 -3.02 10.74 3.81
CA ASP A 136 -3.57 11.60 2.74
C ASP A 136 -3.10 13.06 2.97
N PRO A 137 -1.92 13.46 2.49
CA PRO A 137 -1.57 14.88 2.41
C PRO A 137 -2.26 15.43 1.16
N ILE A 138 -3.38 16.13 1.33
CA ILE A 138 -3.78 17.14 0.32
C ILE A 138 -2.78 18.29 0.43
#